data_AF-A0A815K047-F1
#
_entry.id   AF-A0A815K047-F1
#
_cell.length_a   1.000
_cell.length_b   1.000
_cell.length_c   1.000
_cell.angle_alpha   90.00
_cell.angle_beta   90.00
_cell.angle_gamma   90.00
#
_symmetry.space_group_name_H-M   'P 1'
#
loop_
_entity.id
_entity.type
_entity.pdbx_description
1 polymer ?
#
loop_
_entity_poly.entity_id
_entity_poly.type
_entity_poly.pdbx_seq_one_letter_code
_entity_poly.pdbx_strand_id
1 'polypeptide(L)'
;MAPINEMKIVVGEGYAWILLEAIVITIHMWITGMMMGAIRKRVFNKDFYQKKFPQYKQLGKVMRPDGGYPDDGQGRLADKLDDEDWFALNNYRRAHMNYLEGGFAVLIPLLISGLSYTRWTFFSGIAYIIGRELYSQGYRRTGSKGRIIGVLILDLALLMLWSMALYTCFHWGSGLDGLKRLIF
;
A
#
# COMPACT_ATOMS: atom_id res chain seq x y z
N MET A 1 -11.70 -27.45 33.13
CA MET A 1 -11.17 -26.90 31.86
C MET A 1 -11.38 -27.96 30.80
N ALA A 2 -12.17 -27.67 29.75
CA ALA A 2 -12.22 -28.55 28.60
C ALA A 2 -10.81 -28.69 28.01
N PRO A 3 -10.40 -29.90 27.55
CA PRO A 3 -9.08 -30.06 26.95
C PRO A 3 -8.96 -29.08 25.78
N ILE A 4 -7.90 -28.29 25.79
CA ILE A 4 -7.56 -27.41 24.67
C ILE A 4 -7.19 -28.36 23.53
N ASN A 5 -8.12 -28.57 22.59
CA ASN A 5 -7.81 -29.30 21.37
C ASN A 5 -6.73 -28.50 20.64
N GLU A 6 -5.50 -29.02 20.60
CA GLU A 6 -4.41 -28.42 19.86
C GLU A 6 -4.75 -28.40 18.36
N MET A 7 -4.88 -27.20 17.79
CA MET A 7 -4.99 -27.04 16.35
C MET A 7 -3.58 -27.06 15.75
N LYS A 8 -3.26 -28.11 14.99
CA LYS A 8 -2.04 -28.18 14.18
C LYS A 8 -2.35 -27.70 12.77
N ILE A 9 -1.77 -26.57 12.38
CA ILE A 9 -1.86 -26.05 11.01
C ILE A 9 -0.68 -26.62 10.22
N VAL A 10 -0.97 -27.51 9.28
CA VAL A 10 0.02 -28.02 8.33
C VAL A 10 -0.16 -27.26 7.01
N VAL A 11 0.86 -26.54 6.58
CA VAL A 11 0.83 -25.77 5.34
C VAL A 11 1.38 -26.60 4.18
N GLY A 12 0.65 -26.59 3.06
CA GLY A 12 1.14 -27.21 1.82
C GLY A 12 2.27 -26.40 1.17
N GLU A 13 3.08 -27.05 0.33
CA GLU A 13 4.21 -26.41 -0.37
C GLU A 13 3.80 -25.15 -1.14
N GLY A 14 2.57 -25.13 -1.67
CA GLY A 14 2.02 -23.98 -2.40
C GLY A 14 1.95 -22.70 -1.56
N TYR A 15 1.90 -22.80 -0.23
CA TYR A 15 1.84 -21.64 0.66
C TYR A 15 3.13 -20.80 0.63
N ALA A 16 4.27 -21.40 0.26
CA ALA A 16 5.51 -20.66 0.05
C ALA A 16 5.37 -19.56 -1.02
N TRP A 17 4.54 -19.78 -2.05
CA TRP A 17 4.25 -18.77 -3.07
C TRP A 17 3.43 -17.61 -2.52
N ILE A 18 2.54 -17.86 -1.56
CA ILE A 18 1.76 -16.80 -0.88
C ILE A 18 2.68 -15.93 -0.03
N LEU A 19 3.66 -16.53 0.65
CA LEU A 19 4.67 -15.79 1.40
C LEU A 19 5.55 -14.95 0.46
N LEU A 20 5.92 -15.50 -0.70
CA LEU A 20 6.65 -14.75 -1.72
C LEU A 20 5.83 -13.53 -2.20
N GLU A 21 4.53 -13.69 -2.49
CA GLU A 21 3.66 -12.57 -2.87
C GLU A 21 3.57 -11.49 -1.79
N ALA A 22 3.48 -11.88 -0.52
CA ALA A 22 3.51 -10.94 0.59
C ALA A 22 4.82 -10.12 0.61
N ILE A 23 5.96 -10.77 0.37
CA ILE A 23 7.26 -10.09 0.25
C ILE A 23 7.27 -9.16 -0.97
N VAL A 24 6.79 -9.61 -2.13
CA VAL A 24 6.71 -8.80 -3.34
C VAL A 24 5.84 -7.56 -3.13
N ILE A 25 4.69 -7.70 -2.46
CA ILE A 25 3.78 -6.58 -2.13
C ILE A 25 4.49 -5.56 -1.23
N THR A 26 5.21 -6.00 -0.20
CA THR A 26 5.93 -5.10 0.71
C THR A 26 7.10 -4.39 0.01
N ILE A 27 7.87 -5.10 -0.82
CA ILE A 27 8.91 -4.50 -1.67
C ILE A 27 8.30 -3.48 -2.63
N HIS A 28 7.20 -3.83 -3.30
CA HIS A 28 6.52 -2.95 -4.23
C HIS A 28 6.03 -1.67 -3.52
N MET A 29 5.42 -1.81 -2.34
CA MET A 29 5.02 -0.68 -1.50
C MET A 29 6.21 0.20 -1.11
N TRP A 30 7.34 -0.39 -0.72
CA TRP A 30 8.56 0.34 -0.38
C TRP A 30 9.13 1.12 -1.59
N ILE A 31 9.16 0.49 -2.78
CA ILE A 31 9.57 1.13 -4.03
C ILE A 31 8.69 2.35 -4.35
N THR A 32 7.37 2.26 -4.16
CA THR A 32 6.49 3.44 -4.37
C THR A 32 6.84 4.61 -3.44
N GLY A 33 7.30 4.32 -2.22
CA GLY A 33 7.81 5.32 -1.28
C GLY A 33 9.15 5.94 -1.72
N MET A 34 10.06 5.13 -2.28
CA MET A 34 11.31 5.65 -2.85
C MET A 34 11.07 6.58 -4.04
N MET A 35 10.08 6.27 -4.88
CA MET A 35 9.69 7.15 -5.99
C MET A 35 9.19 8.51 -5.49
N MET A 36 8.57 8.57 -4.30
CA MET A 36 8.24 9.83 -3.62
C MET A 36 9.49 10.64 -3.22
N GLY A 37 10.56 9.96 -2.81
CA GLY A 37 11.86 10.60 -2.56
C GLY A 37 12.48 11.19 -3.84
N ALA A 38 12.33 10.50 -4.98
CA ALA A 38 12.85 10.96 -6.26
C ALA A 38 12.14 12.24 -6.76
N ILE A 39 10.80 12.27 -6.72
CA ILE A 39 10.03 13.45 -7.12
C ILE A 39 10.34 14.66 -6.22
N ARG A 40 10.52 14.43 -4.91
CA ARG A 40 10.93 15.48 -3.96
C ARG A 40 12.26 16.12 -4.31
N LYS A 41 13.27 15.31 -4.64
CA LYS A 41 14.58 15.82 -5.06
C LYS A 41 14.50 16.62 -6.37
N ARG A 42 13.56 16.25 -7.26
CA ARG A 42 13.30 16.97 -8.50
C ARG A 42 12.69 18.36 -8.23
N VAL A 43 11.63 18.43 -7.44
CA VAL A 43 10.87 19.68 -7.21
C VAL A 43 11.52 20.61 -6.17
N PHE A 44 12.08 20.06 -5.09
CA PHE A 44 12.74 20.81 -4.01
C PHE A 44 14.27 20.79 -4.19
N ASN A 45 14.72 21.23 -5.36
CA ASN A 45 16.14 21.32 -5.69
C ASN A 45 16.75 22.68 -5.25
N LYS A 46 18.06 22.85 -5.43
CA LYS A 46 18.77 24.08 -5.02
C LYS A 46 18.22 25.33 -5.73
N ASP A 47 17.82 25.22 -6.98
CA ASP A 47 17.36 26.35 -7.79
C ASP A 47 15.99 26.84 -7.32
N PHE A 48 15.09 25.91 -6.97
CA PHE A 48 13.80 26.22 -6.35
C PHE A 48 14.01 27.12 -5.12
N TYR A 49 14.93 26.73 -4.23
CA TYR A 49 15.17 27.51 -3.02
C TYR A 49 15.81 28.86 -3.29
N GLN A 50 16.81 28.93 -4.16
CA GLN A 50 17.46 30.20 -4.49
C GLN A 50 16.47 31.19 -5.12
N LYS A 51 15.56 30.70 -5.97
CA LYS A 51 14.58 31.52 -6.68
C LYS A 51 13.41 31.95 -5.79
N LYS A 52 12.82 31.03 -5.02
CA LYS A 52 11.59 31.28 -4.26
C LYS A 52 11.86 31.73 -2.81
N PHE A 53 13.08 31.54 -2.30
CA PHE A 53 13.47 31.88 -0.93
C PHE A 53 14.83 32.59 -0.89
N PRO A 54 14.90 33.92 -1.08
CA PRO A 54 16.17 34.67 -1.07
C PRO A 54 16.98 34.52 0.23
N GLN A 55 16.29 34.32 1.35
CA GLN A 55 16.88 34.00 2.66
C GLN A 55 17.33 32.54 2.82
N TYR A 56 17.37 31.74 1.74
CA TYR A 56 17.72 30.32 1.77
C TYR A 56 19.07 30.03 2.46
N LYS A 57 20.06 30.92 2.28
CA LYS A 57 21.35 30.79 2.97
C LYS A 57 21.23 30.90 4.50
N GLN A 58 20.25 31.66 4.99
CA GLN A 58 19.95 31.77 6.43
C GLN A 58 19.11 30.58 6.91
N LEU A 59 18.18 30.08 6.07
CA LEU A 59 17.47 28.82 6.30
C LEU A 59 18.45 27.69 6.56
N GLY A 60 19.52 27.53 5.77
CA GLY A 60 20.52 26.47 5.95
C GLY A 60 21.17 26.40 7.35
N LYS A 61 21.08 27.44 8.19
CA LYS A 61 21.52 27.43 9.59
C LYS A 61 20.47 26.96 10.60
N VAL A 62 19.18 26.96 10.25
CA VAL A 62 18.04 26.64 11.14
C VAL A 62 17.24 25.43 10.63
N MET A 63 17.13 25.29 9.31
CA MET A 63 16.32 24.33 8.57
C MET A 63 17.01 24.14 7.22
N ARG A 64 17.71 23.02 7.03
CA ARG A 64 18.14 22.58 5.69
C ARG A 64 17.06 21.62 5.18
N PRO A 65 16.02 22.09 4.46
CA PRO A 65 14.96 21.23 3.96
C PRO A 65 15.47 20.39 2.79
N ASP A 66 16.35 19.43 3.08
CA ASP A 66 16.81 18.45 2.10
C ASP A 66 15.57 17.68 1.60
N GLY A 67 15.27 17.76 0.30
CA GLY A 67 14.07 17.15 -0.28
C GLY A 67 12.73 17.75 0.17
N GLY A 68 12.75 18.98 0.72
CA GLY A 68 11.55 19.71 1.11
C GLY A 68 10.92 19.26 2.43
N TYR A 69 11.61 18.46 3.25
CA TYR A 69 11.07 18.10 4.56
C TYR A 69 11.05 19.31 5.52
N PRO A 70 10.07 19.39 6.43
CA PRO A 70 8.97 18.43 6.69
C PRO A 70 7.72 18.65 5.83
N ASP A 71 7.76 19.52 4.81
CA ASP A 71 6.60 19.80 3.96
C ASP A 71 6.13 18.54 3.23
N ASP A 72 4.84 18.20 3.36
CA ASP A 72 4.22 17.01 2.82
C ASP A 72 3.49 17.23 1.49
N GLY A 73 3.62 18.41 0.87
CA GLY A 73 2.93 18.76 -0.39
C GLY A 73 1.80 19.76 -0.22
N GLN A 74 1.53 20.20 1.01
CA GLN A 74 0.55 21.26 1.32
C GLN A 74 1.12 22.35 2.24
N GLY A 75 2.42 22.33 2.51
CA GLY A 75 3.05 23.31 3.40
C GLY A 75 3.59 24.55 2.67
N ARG A 76 4.40 25.30 3.42
CA ARG A 76 5.00 26.57 2.99
C ARG A 76 5.90 26.45 1.74
N LEU A 77 6.57 25.32 1.56
CA LEU A 77 7.42 25.08 0.39
C LEU A 77 6.56 24.69 -0.80
N ALA A 78 5.59 23.79 -0.60
CA ALA A 78 4.70 23.35 -1.66
C ALA A 78 3.84 24.49 -2.23
N ASP A 79 3.44 25.46 -1.41
CA ASP A 79 2.73 26.69 -1.84
C ASP A 79 3.51 27.54 -2.86
N LYS A 80 4.83 27.36 -2.96
CA LYS A 80 5.68 28.10 -3.92
C LYS A 80 6.03 27.31 -5.18
N LEU A 81 5.61 26.05 -5.25
CA LEU A 81 5.74 25.24 -6.46
C LEU A 81 4.82 25.77 -7.54
N ASP A 82 5.23 25.56 -8.78
CA ASP A 82 4.35 25.79 -9.92
C ASP A 82 3.33 24.64 -10.00
N ASP A 83 2.15 24.89 -10.56
CA ASP A 83 1.00 23.97 -10.49
C ASP A 83 1.32 22.56 -10.98
N GLU A 84 2.12 22.43 -12.04
CA GLU A 84 2.53 21.13 -12.59
C GLU A 84 3.37 20.31 -11.60
N ASP A 85 4.34 20.94 -10.94
CA ASP A 85 5.20 20.29 -9.97
C ASP A 85 4.47 19.98 -8.67
N TRP A 86 3.58 20.89 -8.25
CA TRP A 86 2.69 20.67 -7.11
C TRP A 86 1.76 19.47 -7.37
N PHE A 87 1.16 19.40 -8.56
CA PHE A 87 0.27 18.30 -8.94
C PHE A 87 1.03 16.98 -9.04
N ALA A 88 2.23 16.97 -9.65
CA ALA A 88 3.07 15.79 -9.73
C ALA A 88 3.47 15.27 -8.34
N LEU A 89 3.95 16.14 -7.45
CA LEU A 89 4.32 15.79 -6.09
C LEU A 89 3.15 15.15 -5.32
N ASN A 90 1.97 15.78 -5.37
CA ASN A 90 0.79 15.30 -4.66
C ASN A 90 0.21 14.01 -5.25
N ASN A 91 0.31 13.80 -6.56
CA ASN A 91 -0.11 12.54 -7.19
C ASN A 91 0.78 11.37 -6.80
N TYR A 92 2.11 11.55 -6.80
CA TYR A 92 3.02 10.51 -6.30
C TYR A 92 2.76 10.23 -4.82
N ARG A 93 2.48 11.27 -4.02
CA ARG A 93 2.15 11.10 -2.60
C ARG A 93 0.89 10.28 -2.44
N ARG A 94 -0.19 10.62 -3.16
CA ARG A 94 -1.46 9.91 -3.01
C ARG A 94 -1.37 8.46 -3.47
N ALA A 95 -0.60 8.17 -4.52
CA ALA A 95 -0.34 6.80 -4.97
C ALA A 95 0.33 5.96 -3.86
N HIS A 96 1.34 6.52 -3.19
CA HIS A 96 2.05 5.83 -2.10
C HIS A 96 1.20 5.73 -0.82
N MET A 97 0.62 6.83 -0.34
CA MET A 97 -0.17 6.84 0.91
C MET A 97 -1.38 5.92 0.83
N ASN A 98 -2.08 5.89 -0.31
CA ASN A 98 -3.16 4.94 -0.50
C ASN A 98 -2.68 3.48 -0.47
N TYR A 99 -1.44 3.20 -0.88
CA TYR A 99 -0.89 1.85 -0.79
C TYR A 99 -0.61 1.48 0.66
N LEU A 100 -0.02 2.41 1.41
CA LEU A 100 0.26 2.23 2.83
C LEU A 100 -1.02 2.03 3.64
N GLU A 101 -2.06 2.85 3.38
CA GLU A 101 -3.41 2.71 3.96
C GLU A 101 -4.01 1.32 3.67
N GLY A 102 -3.85 0.82 2.45
CA GLY A 102 -4.37 -0.48 2.01
C GLY A 102 -3.47 -1.69 2.30
N GLY A 103 -2.28 -1.50 2.87
CA GLY A 103 -1.28 -2.56 3.02
C GLY A 103 -1.78 -3.72 3.88
N PHE A 104 -2.39 -3.42 5.03
CA PHE A 104 -2.99 -4.45 5.89
C PHE A 104 -4.24 -5.09 5.28
N ALA A 105 -5.01 -4.29 4.52
CA ALA A 105 -6.19 -4.76 3.82
C ALA A 105 -5.87 -5.83 2.76
N VAL A 106 -4.65 -5.88 2.22
CA VAL A 106 -4.23 -6.97 1.34
C VAL A 106 -3.46 -8.07 2.08
N LEU A 107 -2.48 -7.71 2.92
CA LEU A 107 -1.53 -8.68 3.47
C LEU A 107 -2.22 -9.68 4.42
N ILE A 108 -3.11 -9.21 5.29
CA ILE A 108 -3.77 -10.10 6.26
C ILE A 108 -4.69 -11.10 5.54
N PRO A 109 -5.61 -10.68 4.66
CA PRO A 109 -6.45 -11.61 3.92
C PRO A 109 -5.66 -12.53 2.99
N LEU A 110 -4.59 -12.07 2.37
CA LEU A 110 -3.69 -12.90 1.54
C LEU A 110 -3.12 -14.07 2.34
N LEU A 111 -2.55 -13.79 3.51
CA LEU A 111 -1.96 -14.84 4.36
C LEU A 111 -3.03 -15.81 4.87
N ILE A 112 -4.18 -15.32 5.33
CA ILE A 112 -5.26 -16.16 5.87
C ILE A 112 -5.90 -17.02 4.77
N SER A 113 -6.27 -16.40 3.64
CA SER A 113 -6.91 -17.14 2.53
C SER A 113 -5.98 -18.20 1.94
N GLY A 114 -4.67 -17.93 1.89
CA GLY A 114 -3.66 -18.86 1.38
C GLY A 114 -3.60 -20.19 2.14
N LEU A 115 -3.99 -20.21 3.42
CA LEU A 115 -3.99 -21.41 4.27
C LEU A 115 -5.05 -22.44 3.85
N SER A 116 -6.17 -22.00 3.26
CA SER A 116 -7.25 -22.91 2.81
C SER A 116 -7.46 -22.90 1.29
N TYR A 117 -7.11 -21.81 0.61
CA TYR A 117 -7.41 -21.57 -0.81
C TYR A 117 -6.17 -21.14 -1.59
N THR A 118 -5.06 -21.86 -1.44
CA THR A 118 -3.74 -21.45 -1.96
C THR A 118 -3.76 -21.06 -3.44
N ARG A 119 -4.38 -21.84 -4.34
CA ARG A 119 -4.41 -21.55 -5.79
C ARG A 119 -5.15 -20.24 -6.11
N TRP A 120 -6.34 -20.05 -5.55
CA TRP A 120 -7.16 -18.85 -5.80
C TRP A 120 -6.56 -17.61 -5.13
N THR A 121 -5.94 -17.79 -3.97
CA THR A 121 -5.20 -16.74 -3.28
C THR A 121 -4.04 -16.25 -4.14
N PHE A 122 -3.25 -17.16 -4.71
CA PHE A 122 -2.14 -16.83 -5.60
C PHE A 122 -2.60 -16.00 -6.80
N PHE A 123 -3.62 -16.44 -7.55
CA PHE A 123 -4.10 -15.63 -8.68
C PHE A 123 -4.64 -14.26 -8.25
N SER A 124 -5.26 -14.17 -7.08
CA SER A 124 -5.74 -12.90 -6.52
C SER A 124 -4.58 -11.99 -6.09
N GLY A 125 -3.50 -12.54 -5.53
CA GLY A 125 -2.27 -11.83 -5.19
C GLY A 125 -1.58 -11.22 -6.42
N ILE A 126 -1.40 -12.01 -7.47
CA ILE A 126 -0.90 -11.51 -8.76
C ILE A 126 -1.80 -10.41 -9.34
N ALA A 127 -3.11 -10.62 -9.37
CA ALA A 127 -4.06 -9.62 -9.86
C ALA A 127 -3.98 -8.32 -9.05
N TYR A 128 -3.84 -8.41 -7.73
CA TYR A 128 -3.63 -7.25 -6.85
C TYR A 128 -2.36 -6.49 -7.21
N ILE A 129 -1.22 -7.18 -7.38
CA ILE A 129 0.07 -6.54 -7.72
C ILE A 129 -0.03 -5.78 -9.05
N ILE A 130 -0.62 -6.40 -10.07
CA ILE A 130 -0.84 -5.78 -11.39
C ILE A 130 -1.77 -4.57 -11.26
N GLY A 131 -2.93 -4.74 -10.62
CA GLY A 131 -3.88 -3.65 -10.37
C GLY A 131 -3.23 -2.49 -9.63
N ARG A 132 -2.34 -2.77 -8.67
CA ARG A 132 -1.62 -1.77 -7.89
C ARG A 132 -0.62 -0.98 -8.74
N GLU A 133 0.11 -1.63 -9.64
CA GLU A 133 1.06 -0.92 -10.50
C GLU A 133 0.32 -0.05 -11.52
N LEU A 134 -0.76 -0.56 -12.13
CA LEU A 134 -1.63 0.23 -13.02
C LEU A 134 -2.27 1.41 -12.29
N TYR A 135 -2.77 1.21 -11.08
CA TYR A 135 -3.30 2.27 -10.23
C TYR A 135 -2.25 3.35 -9.98
N SER A 136 -1.05 2.94 -9.55
CA SER A 136 0.02 3.86 -9.15
C SER A 136 0.56 4.64 -10.34
N GLN A 137 0.80 3.99 -11.48
CA GLN A 137 1.21 4.69 -12.71
C GLN A 137 0.11 5.63 -13.24
N GLY A 138 -1.14 5.17 -13.28
CA GLY A 138 -2.26 5.99 -13.73
C GLY A 138 -2.43 7.25 -12.90
N TYR A 139 -2.35 7.10 -11.56
CA TYR A 139 -2.42 8.22 -10.63
C TYR A 139 -1.28 9.21 -10.83
N ARG A 140 -0.03 8.72 -10.97
CA ARG A 140 1.15 9.56 -11.15
C ARG A 140 1.12 10.38 -12.44
N ARG A 141 0.56 9.83 -13.52
CA ARG A 141 0.56 10.47 -14.85
C ARG A 141 -0.61 11.42 -15.08
N THR A 142 -1.80 11.05 -14.62
CA THR A 142 -3.04 11.75 -15.01
C THR A 142 -3.96 12.04 -13.83
N GLY A 143 -3.44 11.88 -12.61
CA GLY A 143 -4.20 12.09 -11.38
C GLY A 143 -5.31 11.06 -11.17
N SER A 144 -6.38 11.48 -10.50
CA SER A 144 -7.43 10.59 -10.00
C SER A 144 -8.16 9.80 -11.09
N LYS A 145 -8.28 10.32 -12.31
CA LYS A 145 -8.96 9.64 -13.43
C LYS A 145 -8.15 8.46 -13.98
N GLY A 146 -6.82 8.55 -14.03
CA GLY A 146 -5.97 7.49 -14.56
C GLY A 146 -5.94 6.21 -13.74
N ARG A 147 -6.34 6.29 -12.46
CA ARG A 147 -6.28 5.16 -11.53
C ARG A 147 -7.39 4.12 -11.74
N ILE A 148 -8.44 4.45 -12.49
CA ILE A 148 -9.71 3.71 -12.51
C ILE A 148 -9.50 2.25 -12.93
N ILE A 149 -8.76 2.01 -14.01
CA ILE A 149 -8.50 0.64 -14.48
C ILE A 149 -7.80 -0.19 -13.40
N GLY A 150 -6.77 0.39 -12.77
CA GLY A 150 -6.04 -0.26 -11.68
C GLY A 150 -6.91 -0.52 -10.45
N VAL A 151 -7.80 0.42 -10.10
CA VAL A 151 -8.69 0.28 -8.94
C VAL A 151 -9.68 -0.86 -9.14
N LEU A 152 -10.26 -1.02 -10.34
CA LEU A 152 -11.23 -2.09 -10.61
C LEU A 152 -10.60 -3.48 -10.44
N ILE A 153 -9.38 -3.66 -10.94
CA ILE A 153 -8.65 -4.93 -10.81
C ILE A 153 -8.26 -5.17 -9.34
N LEU A 154 -7.74 -4.14 -8.69
CA LEU A 154 -7.30 -4.19 -7.29
C LEU A 154 -8.46 -4.49 -6.33
N ASP A 155 -9.60 -3.82 -6.50
CA ASP A 155 -10.77 -3.97 -5.63
C ASP A 155 -11.42 -5.35 -5.83
N LEU A 156 -11.46 -5.87 -7.06
CA LEU A 156 -11.93 -7.23 -7.33
C LEU A 156 -11.02 -8.27 -6.67
N ALA A 157 -9.70 -8.11 -6.77
CA ALA A 157 -8.75 -8.98 -6.11
C ALA A 157 -8.89 -8.94 -4.58
N LEU A 158 -9.02 -7.74 -4.00
CA LEU A 158 -9.26 -7.58 -2.56
C LEU A 158 -10.56 -8.24 -2.11
N LEU A 159 -11.65 -8.06 -2.85
CA LEU A 159 -12.94 -8.67 -2.53
C LEU A 159 -12.85 -10.19 -2.49
N MET A 160 -12.14 -10.79 -3.45
CA MET A 160 -11.88 -12.24 -3.46
C MET A 160 -11.06 -12.67 -2.24
N LEU A 161 -9.94 -11.99 -1.95
CA LEU A 161 -9.09 -12.29 -0.80
C LEU A 161 -9.85 -12.17 0.53
N TRP A 162 -10.65 -11.12 0.69
CA TRP A 162 -11.45 -10.89 1.90
C TRP A 162 -12.50 -11.98 2.08
N SER A 163 -13.21 -12.32 1.01
CA SER A 163 -14.24 -13.36 1.03
C SER A 163 -13.66 -14.72 1.41
N MET A 164 -12.52 -15.09 0.81
CA MET A 164 -11.83 -16.33 1.14
C MET A 164 -11.28 -16.33 2.57
N ALA A 165 -10.68 -15.23 3.02
CA ALA A 165 -10.15 -15.14 4.38
C ALA A 165 -11.26 -15.24 5.44
N LEU A 166 -12.38 -14.53 5.24
CA LEU A 166 -13.54 -14.61 6.12
C LEU A 166 -14.11 -16.04 6.16
N TYR A 167 -14.24 -16.68 4.99
CA TYR A 167 -14.73 -18.04 4.91
C TYR A 167 -13.79 -19.04 5.59
N THR A 168 -12.47 -18.90 5.39
CA THR A 168 -11.45 -19.71 6.08
C THR A 168 -11.63 -19.63 7.59
N CYS A 169 -11.67 -18.43 8.16
CA CYS A 169 -11.83 -18.23 9.60
C CYS A 169 -13.15 -18.80 10.12
N PHE A 170 -14.26 -18.53 9.40
CA PHE A 170 -15.58 -19.02 9.79
C PHE A 170 -15.64 -20.55 9.78
N HIS A 171 -15.08 -21.19 8.75
CA HIS A 171 -15.06 -22.63 8.63
C HIS A 171 -14.19 -23.29 9.71
N TRP A 172 -12.98 -22.77 9.95
CA TRP A 172 -12.09 -23.26 11.01
C TRP A 172 -12.70 -23.11 12.40
N GLY A 173 -13.47 -22.04 12.61
CA GLY A 173 -14.26 -21.82 13.82
C GLY A 173 -15.50 -22.71 13.95
N SER A 174 -15.69 -23.74 13.10
CA SER A 174 -16.91 -24.58 13.06
C SER A 174 -18.20 -23.77 12.87
N GLY A 175 -18.13 -22.65 12.17
CA GLY A 175 -19.25 -21.78 11.85
C GLY A 175 -20.03 -21.29 13.09
N LEU A 176 -21.36 -21.26 12.96
CA LEU A 176 -22.24 -20.80 14.04
C LEU A 176 -22.19 -21.69 15.28
N ASP A 177 -21.92 -22.99 15.12
CA ASP A 177 -21.89 -23.91 16.24
C ASP A 177 -20.65 -23.70 17.11
N GLY A 178 -19.48 -23.48 16.50
CA GLY A 178 -18.30 -23.12 17.27
C GLY A 178 -18.39 -21.73 17.88
N LEU A 179 -19.02 -20.77 17.19
CA LEU A 179 -19.31 -19.46 17.78
C LEU A 179 -20.23 -19.57 19.01
N LYS A 180 -21.29 -20.39 18.95
CA LYS A 180 -22.16 -20.65 20.10
C LYS A 180 -21.38 -21.27 21.26
N ARG A 181 -20.56 -22.29 21.01
CA ARG A 181 -19.69 -22.92 22.03
C ARG A 181 -18.67 -21.97 22.65
N LEU A 182 -18.28 -20.91 21.94
CA LEU A 182 -17.34 -19.91 22.44
C LEU A 182 -18.02 -18.90 23.38
N ILE A 183 -19.27 -18.53 23.08
CA ILE A 183 -20.00 -17.47 23.79
C ILE A 183 -20.82 -18.00 24.96
N PHE A 184 -21.47 -19.16 24.80
CA PHE A 184 -22.40 -19.77 25.75
C PHE A 184 -21.83 -21.07 26.32
#